data_AF-A0AAD7EHQ5-F1
#
_entry.id   AF-A0AAD7EHQ5-F1
#
_cell.length_a   1.000
_cell.length_b   1.000
_cell.length_c   1.000
_cell.angle_alpha   90.00
_cell.angle_beta   90.00
_cell.angle_gamma   90.00
#
_symmetry.space_group_name_H-M   'P 1'
#
loop_
_entity.id
_entity.type
_entity.pdbx_description
1 polymer ?
#
loop_
_entity_poly.entity_id
_entity_poly.type
_entity_poly.pdbx_seq_one_letter_code
_entity_poly.pdbx_strand_id
1 'polypeptide(L)'
;MTANVHDEINLKRLLRRLEKSASDSQWTGSADDTWIKVQGTLQKVKYARKLLGNVELEDMEPTPKSVQRYEDWRTKLNRIDAFMQELEKRTAPKQTRPEPILPQLPPPPEEPEPAPAQPPSDAPEQDATATLPADNLLFSASDTLVSPPVTTLLPPSFPLATKSTTTAVEPRLMQHSNARQRDMADELFRMSTQLKRNAIHFGELLAKDQGVVEETDKKLEGNYGYMLQTQARTKQLSATSWSSTWMRMLIILVVVSVFMFMVFFMRFSGR
;
A
#
# COMPACT_ATOMS: atom_id res chain seq x y z
N MET A 1 -28.55 -16.74 5.03
CA MET A 1 -28.26 -17.57 6.22
C MET A 1 -26.98 -18.41 6.11
N THR A 2 -26.38 -18.63 4.94
CA THR A 2 -25.13 -19.41 4.84
C THR A 2 -23.86 -18.61 5.10
N ALA A 3 -23.87 -17.28 4.92
CA ALA A 3 -22.69 -16.41 5.07
C ALA A 3 -22.10 -16.44 6.50
N ASN A 4 -22.95 -16.27 7.52
CA ASN A 4 -22.55 -16.30 8.93
C ASN A 4 -21.79 -17.59 9.31
N VAL A 5 -22.28 -18.76 8.89
CA VAL A 5 -21.62 -20.05 9.19
C VAL A 5 -20.22 -20.13 8.57
N HIS A 6 -20.04 -19.58 7.37
CA HIS A 6 -18.73 -19.55 6.72
C HIS A 6 -17.77 -18.62 7.46
N ASP A 7 -18.24 -17.45 7.88
CA ASP A 7 -17.43 -16.48 8.61
C ASP A 7 -17.05 -17.00 10.01
N GLU A 8 -17.95 -17.71 10.71
CA GLU A 8 -17.65 -18.37 11.99
C GLU A 8 -16.59 -19.47 11.83
N ILE A 9 -16.70 -20.30 10.78
CA ILE A 9 -15.72 -21.36 10.49
C ILE A 9 -14.37 -20.75 10.12
N ASN A 10 -14.37 -19.72 9.28
CA ASN A 10 -13.17 -19.01 8.87
C ASN A 10 -12.49 -18.35 10.07
N LEU A 11 -13.26 -17.72 10.97
CA LEU A 11 -12.75 -17.11 12.19
C LEU A 11 -12.09 -18.16 13.09
N LYS A 12 -12.76 -19.29 13.35
CA LYS A 12 -12.19 -20.39 14.15
C LYS A 12 -10.89 -20.91 13.55
N ARG A 13 -10.84 -21.08 12.22
CA ARG A 13 -9.66 -21.58 11.51
C ARG A 13 -8.52 -20.57 11.57
N LEU A 14 -8.82 -19.29 11.37
CA LEU A 14 -7.84 -18.21 11.42
C LEU A 14 -7.29 -18.03 12.83
N LEU A 15 -8.16 -18.07 13.85
CA LEU A 15 -7.76 -17.97 15.25
C LEU A 15 -6.82 -19.09 15.66
N ARG A 16 -7.11 -20.35 15.28
CA ARG A 16 -6.19 -21.47 15.52
C ARG A 16 -4.84 -21.30 14.84
N ARG A 17 -4.81 -20.75 13.62
CA ARG A 17 -3.55 -20.46 12.92
C ARG A 17 -2.79 -19.34 13.59
N LEU A 18 -3.47 -18.29 14.06
CA LEU A 18 -2.89 -17.16 14.78
C LEU A 18 -2.31 -17.62 16.12
N GLU A 19 -3.07 -18.40 16.90
CA GLU A 19 -2.60 -19.01 18.16
C GLU A 19 -1.38 -19.89 17.92
N LYS A 20 -1.41 -20.72 16.87
CA LYS A 20 -0.26 -21.54 16.49
C LYS A 20 0.94 -20.69 16.11
N SER A 21 0.77 -19.66 15.28
CA SER A 21 1.88 -18.77 14.88
C SER A 21 2.45 -17.99 16.06
N ALA A 22 1.62 -17.57 17.01
CA ALA A 22 2.06 -16.88 18.20
C ALA A 22 2.83 -17.81 19.16
N SER A 23 2.47 -19.09 19.20
CA SER A 23 3.10 -20.09 20.07
C SER A 23 4.33 -20.76 19.46
N ASP A 24 4.42 -20.84 18.14
CA ASP A 24 5.57 -21.42 17.45
C ASP A 24 6.81 -20.56 17.70
N SER A 25 7.96 -21.20 17.95
CA SER A 25 9.28 -20.56 18.07
C SER A 25 9.81 -19.99 16.74
N GLN A 26 8.94 -19.68 15.79
CA GLN A 26 9.26 -19.18 14.45
C GLN A 26 9.80 -17.73 14.45
N TRP A 27 9.84 -17.10 15.63
CA TRP A 27 10.30 -15.73 15.86
C TRP A 27 11.81 -15.59 16.02
N THR A 28 12.60 -16.67 15.89
CA THR A 28 14.07 -16.67 16.05
C THR A 28 14.85 -16.36 14.76
N GLY A 29 14.30 -15.54 13.86
CA GLY A 29 14.94 -15.19 12.59
C GLY A 29 15.76 -13.90 12.64
N SER A 30 16.21 -13.43 11.47
CA SER A 30 16.72 -12.05 11.33
C SER A 30 15.66 -11.05 11.82
N ALA A 31 16.10 -9.92 12.38
CA ALA A 31 15.20 -8.89 12.91
C ALA A 31 14.23 -8.39 11.83
N ASP A 32 14.72 -8.21 10.61
CA ASP A 32 13.92 -7.74 9.46
C ASP A 32 12.87 -8.78 9.04
N ASP A 33 13.26 -10.06 8.91
CA ASP A 33 12.33 -11.15 8.59
C ASP A 33 11.25 -11.30 9.66
N THR A 34 11.63 -11.12 10.92
CA THR A 34 10.73 -11.22 12.07
C THR A 34 9.76 -10.05 12.06
N TRP A 35 10.23 -8.83 11.79
CA TRP A 35 9.38 -7.65 11.67
C TRP A 35 8.35 -7.79 10.55
N ILE A 36 8.75 -8.24 9.36
CA ILE A 36 7.82 -8.48 8.23
C ILE A 36 6.76 -9.52 8.60
N LYS A 37 7.15 -10.61 9.27
CA LYS A 37 6.21 -11.64 9.74
C LYS A 37 5.25 -11.08 10.78
N VAL A 38 5.74 -10.29 11.74
CA VAL A 38 4.90 -9.63 12.76
C VAL A 38 3.86 -8.74 12.09
N GLN A 39 4.25 -7.90 11.13
CA GLN A 39 3.31 -7.08 10.35
C GLN A 39 2.25 -7.92 9.64
N GLY A 40 2.65 -9.00 8.97
CA GLY A 40 1.73 -9.91 8.30
C GLY A 40 0.75 -10.60 9.28
N THR A 41 1.20 -10.95 10.48
CA THR A 41 0.31 -11.48 11.53
C THR A 41 -0.61 -10.42 12.12
N LEU A 42 -0.15 -9.18 12.27
CA LEU A 42 -0.96 -8.06 12.77
C LEU A 42 -2.13 -7.75 11.81
N GLN A 43 -1.88 -7.79 10.50
CA GLN A 43 -2.94 -7.67 9.50
C GLN A 43 -3.97 -8.80 9.60
N LYS A 44 -3.52 -10.05 9.83
CA LYS A 44 -4.43 -11.19 10.04
C LYS A 44 -5.27 -11.03 11.31
N VAL A 45 -4.71 -10.47 12.38
CA VAL A 45 -5.46 -10.15 13.62
C VAL A 45 -6.52 -9.07 13.35
N LYS A 46 -6.19 -8.02 12.61
CA LYS A 46 -7.16 -6.99 12.19
C LYS A 46 -8.31 -7.58 11.38
N TYR A 47 -7.99 -8.45 10.42
CA TYR A 47 -9.01 -9.15 9.64
C TYR A 47 -9.88 -10.08 10.52
N ALA A 48 -9.28 -10.80 11.46
CA ALA A 48 -10.03 -11.63 12.41
C ALA A 48 -11.00 -10.81 13.28
N ARG A 49 -10.60 -9.61 13.74
CA ARG A 49 -11.50 -8.67 14.45
C ARG A 49 -12.67 -8.23 13.57
N LYS A 50 -12.41 -7.93 12.30
CA LYS A 50 -13.48 -7.60 11.34
C LYS A 50 -14.45 -8.76 11.16
N LEU A 51 -13.94 -9.98 11.02
CA LEU A 51 -14.76 -11.18 10.88
C LEU A 51 -15.61 -11.44 12.13
N LEU A 52 -15.04 -11.24 13.32
CA LEU A 52 -15.76 -11.32 14.58
C LEU A 52 -16.91 -10.30 14.65
N GLY A 53 -16.66 -9.05 14.27
CA GLY A 53 -17.71 -8.03 14.23
C GLY A 53 -18.83 -8.36 13.23
N ASN A 54 -18.50 -8.95 12.08
CA ASN A 54 -19.50 -9.39 11.11
C ASN A 54 -20.37 -10.53 11.67
N VAL A 55 -19.75 -11.51 12.32
CA VAL A 55 -20.48 -12.65 12.93
C VAL A 55 -21.40 -12.18 14.05
N GLU A 56 -20.95 -11.23 14.87
CA GLU A 56 -21.77 -10.63 15.94
C GLU A 56 -22.94 -9.80 15.39
N LEU A 57 -22.75 -9.07 14.28
CA LEU A 57 -23.78 -8.23 13.67
C LEU A 57 -24.89 -9.06 13.01
N GLU A 58 -24.54 -10.23 12.45
CA GLU A 58 -25.47 -11.10 11.73
C GLU A 58 -26.21 -12.08 12.66
N ASP A 59 -25.79 -12.20 13.93
CA ASP A 59 -26.44 -13.00 14.97
C ASP A 59 -27.56 -12.17 15.66
N MET A 60 -28.72 -12.09 14.99
CA MET A 60 -29.87 -11.25 15.42
C MET A 60 -30.43 -11.60 16.82
N GLU A 61 -30.18 -12.81 17.32
CA GLU A 61 -30.63 -13.25 18.65
C GLU A 61 -29.47 -13.96 19.38
N PRO A 62 -28.57 -13.20 20.03
CA PRO A 62 -27.37 -13.77 20.63
C PRO A 62 -27.75 -14.63 21.84
N THR A 63 -27.65 -15.95 21.66
CA THR A 63 -27.73 -16.89 22.79
C THR A 63 -26.64 -16.58 23.83
N PRO A 64 -26.87 -16.78 25.13
CA PRO A 64 -25.84 -16.53 26.16
C PRO A 64 -24.55 -17.33 25.91
N LYS A 65 -24.67 -18.49 25.24
CA LYS A 65 -23.54 -19.31 24.80
C LYS A 65 -22.77 -18.72 23.62
N SER A 66 -23.42 -18.02 22.67
CA SER A 66 -22.70 -17.35 21.58
C SER A 66 -21.96 -16.12 22.09
N VAL A 67 -22.58 -15.33 22.99
CA VAL A 67 -21.93 -14.19 23.66
C VAL A 67 -20.64 -14.60 24.36
N GLN A 68 -20.68 -15.66 25.16
CA GLN A 68 -19.49 -16.14 25.87
C GLN A 68 -18.38 -16.58 24.89
N ARG A 69 -18.74 -17.25 23.79
CA ARG A 69 -17.78 -17.66 22.74
C ARG A 69 -17.14 -16.44 22.06
N TYR A 70 -17.91 -15.39 21.80
CA TYR A 70 -17.38 -14.16 21.21
C TYR A 70 -16.40 -13.47 22.15
N GLU A 71 -16.71 -13.40 23.45
CA GLU A 71 -15.79 -12.87 24.46
C GLU A 71 -14.48 -13.67 24.57
N ASP A 72 -14.57 -15.00 24.48
CA ASP A 72 -13.38 -15.86 24.42
C ASP A 72 -12.51 -15.53 23.20
N TRP A 73 -13.13 -15.31 22.03
CA TRP A 73 -12.42 -14.93 20.81
C TRP A 73 -11.82 -13.53 20.90
N ARG A 74 -12.52 -12.55 21.48
CA ARG A 74 -12.01 -11.19 21.74
C ARG A 74 -10.78 -11.24 22.63
N THR A 75 -10.87 -11.99 23.73
CA THR A 75 -9.77 -12.13 24.71
C THR A 75 -8.54 -12.76 24.05
N LYS A 76 -8.73 -13.82 23.25
CA LYS A 76 -7.64 -14.46 22.49
C LYS A 76 -7.01 -13.52 21.47
N LEU A 77 -7.82 -12.80 20.69
CA LEU A 77 -7.32 -11.84 19.71
C LEU A 77 -6.55 -10.70 20.37
N ASN A 78 -7.01 -10.18 21.51
CA ASN A 78 -6.33 -9.13 22.26
C ASN A 78 -4.99 -9.61 22.83
N ARG A 79 -4.93 -10.85 23.34
CA ARG A 79 -3.67 -11.45 23.81
C ARG A 79 -2.65 -11.56 22.67
N ILE A 80 -3.09 -12.02 21.49
CA ILE A 80 -2.21 -12.15 20.31
C ILE A 80 -1.78 -10.78 19.81
N ASP A 81 -2.69 -9.81 19.73
CA ASP A 81 -2.39 -8.43 19.32
C ASP A 81 -1.34 -7.79 20.22
N ALA A 82 -1.52 -7.91 21.55
CA ALA A 82 -0.56 -7.39 22.52
C ALA A 82 0.84 -8.03 22.37
N PHE A 83 0.88 -9.35 22.15
CA PHE A 83 2.14 -10.07 21.89
C PHE A 83 2.83 -9.60 20.60
N MET A 84 2.07 -9.42 19.51
CA MET A 84 2.62 -8.96 18.24
C MET A 84 3.10 -7.50 18.32
N GLN A 85 2.39 -6.62 19.02
CA GLN A 85 2.83 -5.24 19.22
C GLN A 85 4.11 -5.15 20.06
N GLU A 86 4.28 -6.03 21.05
CA GLU A 86 5.52 -6.13 21.82
C GLU A 86 6.68 -6.61 20.94
N LEU A 87 6.45 -7.61 20.08
CA LEU A 87 7.45 -8.07 19.11
C LEU A 87 7.81 -6.97 18.10
N GLU A 88 6.82 -6.26 17.57
CA GLU A 88 7.01 -5.16 16.63
C GLU A 88 7.92 -4.08 17.21
N LYS A 89 7.69 -3.68 18.47
CA LYS A 89 8.53 -2.69 19.15
C LYS A 89 9.97 -3.18 19.32
N ARG A 90 10.16 -4.49 19.53
CA ARG A 90 11.49 -5.10 19.70
C ARG A 90 12.25 -5.25 18.39
N THR A 91 11.55 -5.51 17.29
CA THR A 91 12.15 -5.80 15.99
C THR A 91 12.03 -4.65 14.99
N ALA A 92 11.44 -3.52 15.38
CA ALA A 92 11.29 -2.37 14.50
C ALA A 92 12.67 -1.90 14.00
N PRO A 93 12.90 -1.90 12.67
CA PRO A 93 14.17 -1.47 12.12
C PRO A 93 14.40 0.00 12.48
N LYS A 94 15.58 0.30 13.04
CA LYS A 94 15.97 1.67 13.35
C LYS A 94 16.11 2.42 12.03
N GLN A 95 15.12 3.24 11.68
CA GLN A 95 15.18 4.10 10.49
C GLN A 95 16.45 4.95 10.56
N THR A 96 17.46 4.53 9.82
CA THR A 96 18.67 5.31 9.60
C THR A 96 18.32 6.20 8.42
N ARG A 97 18.09 7.49 8.70
CA ARG A 97 17.94 8.50 7.67
C ARG A 97 19.25 8.48 6.86
N PRO A 98 19.22 8.17 5.55
CA PRO A 98 20.43 8.25 4.74
C PRO A 98 21.00 9.66 4.85
N GLU A 99 22.32 9.77 4.97
CA GLU A 99 22.99 11.07 5.08
C GLU A 99 22.57 11.96 3.90
N PRO A 100 22.19 13.22 4.14
CA PRO A 100 21.76 14.11 3.07
C PRO A 100 22.91 14.31 2.08
N ILE A 101 22.70 13.90 0.82
CA ILE A 101 23.68 13.96 -0.28
C ILE A 101 23.88 15.41 -0.79
N LEU A 102 23.08 16.36 -0.30
CA LEU A 102 23.11 17.78 -0.69
C LEU A 102 24.48 18.47 -0.60
N PRO A 103 25.39 18.19 0.36
CA PRO A 103 26.70 18.83 0.43
C PRO A 103 27.70 18.33 -0.62
N GLN A 104 27.40 17.24 -1.33
CA GLN A 104 28.34 16.58 -2.26
C GLN A 104 28.08 16.89 -3.73
N LEU A 105 27.08 17.72 -4.06
CA LEU A 105 26.91 18.17 -5.45
C LEU A 105 27.99 19.22 -5.79
N PRO A 106 28.86 18.97 -6.79
CA PRO A 106 29.79 19.97 -7.27
C PRO A 106 29.02 21.17 -7.83
N PRO A 107 29.49 22.41 -7.59
CA PRO A 107 28.83 23.61 -8.10
C PRO A 107 28.78 23.58 -9.65
N PRO A 108 27.67 23.99 -10.27
CA PRO A 108 27.56 24.06 -11.73
C PRO A 108 28.70 24.89 -12.33
N PRO A 109 29.28 24.49 -13.48
CA PRO A 109 30.32 25.25 -14.15
C PRO A 109 29.85 26.69 -14.43
N GLU A 110 30.70 27.67 -14.11
CA GLU A 110 30.47 29.07 -14.44
C GLU A 110 30.35 29.23 -15.97
N GLU A 111 29.18 29.67 -16.41
CA GLU A 111 28.87 29.95 -17.81
C GLU A 111 29.65 31.21 -18.26
N PRO A 112 30.43 31.14 -19.37
CA PRO A 112 31.29 32.24 -19.78
C PRO A 112 30.51 33.46 -20.30
N GLU A 113 31.01 34.63 -19.91
CA GLU A 113 30.57 35.99 -20.23
C GLU A 113 30.31 36.23 -21.75
N PRO A 114 29.25 36.97 -22.13
CA PRO A 114 28.89 37.15 -23.54
C PRO A 114 29.80 38.15 -24.26
N ALA A 115 30.55 37.68 -25.26
CA ALA A 115 31.21 38.53 -26.25
C ALA A 115 30.28 38.83 -27.45
N PRO A 116 30.49 39.94 -28.19
CA PRO A 116 29.46 40.64 -28.96
C PRO A 116 29.16 40.05 -30.36
N ALA A 117 27.93 40.31 -30.78
CA ALA A 117 27.22 39.92 -32.00
C ALA A 117 28.02 39.92 -33.32
N GLN A 118 27.85 38.84 -34.11
CA GLN A 118 27.89 38.85 -35.57
C GLN A 118 26.79 37.93 -36.18
N PRO A 119 26.26 38.25 -37.39
CA PRO A 119 24.97 37.79 -37.93
C PRO A 119 25.04 36.46 -38.73
N PRO A 120 23.90 35.89 -39.19
CA PRO A 120 23.65 34.45 -39.22
C PRO A 120 24.07 33.79 -40.53
N SER A 121 24.36 32.49 -40.45
CA SER A 121 24.36 31.60 -41.61
C SER A 121 23.70 30.27 -41.24
N ASP A 122 23.02 29.72 -42.25
CA ASP A 122 21.92 28.78 -42.20
C ASP A 122 22.19 27.41 -41.53
N ALA A 123 21.08 26.84 -41.05
CA ALA A 123 20.86 25.52 -40.46
C ALA A 123 21.15 24.35 -41.45
N PRO A 124 20.84 23.06 -41.15
CA PRO A 124 20.29 22.47 -39.93
C PRO A 124 20.90 21.10 -39.50
N GLU A 125 20.42 20.66 -38.32
CA GLU A 125 20.07 19.27 -37.97
C GLU A 125 21.11 18.28 -37.37
N GLN A 126 20.61 17.66 -36.29
CA GLN A 126 20.71 16.25 -35.91
C GLN A 126 21.84 15.77 -35.00
N ASP A 127 21.42 15.69 -33.73
CA ASP A 127 21.21 14.44 -32.98
C ASP A 127 22.35 13.75 -32.23
N ALA A 128 21.88 13.20 -31.11
CA ALA A 128 22.44 12.11 -30.32
C ALA A 128 23.63 12.44 -29.40
N THR A 129 23.32 12.49 -28.11
CA THR A 129 24.06 11.64 -27.19
C THR A 129 23.11 10.93 -26.24
N ALA A 130 22.99 9.63 -26.49
CA ALA A 130 22.43 8.66 -25.57
C ALA A 130 23.22 8.63 -24.27
N THR A 131 22.56 8.56 -23.11
CA THR A 131 23.03 7.72 -22.00
C THR A 131 21.84 7.22 -21.19
N LEU A 132 21.97 5.96 -20.81
CA LEU A 132 20.98 5.02 -20.32
C LEU A 132 20.48 5.29 -18.89
N PRO A 133 19.36 4.64 -18.49
CA PRO A 133 18.58 4.94 -17.31
C PRO A 133 18.77 3.91 -16.18
N ALA A 134 18.89 4.40 -14.95
CA ALA A 134 18.57 3.75 -13.68
C ALA A 134 18.81 4.86 -12.62
N ASP A 135 17.86 5.34 -11.82
CA ASP A 135 16.81 4.65 -11.09
C ASP A 135 15.66 5.63 -10.82
N ASN A 136 14.49 5.36 -11.38
CA ASN A 136 13.23 5.91 -10.91
C ASN A 136 12.66 4.93 -9.88
N LEU A 137 13.05 5.06 -8.62
CA LEU A 137 12.35 4.44 -7.50
C LEU A 137 12.32 5.38 -6.30
N LEU A 138 11.43 6.37 -6.36
CA LEU A 138 10.80 6.94 -5.16
C LEU A 138 9.29 7.11 -5.40
N PHE A 139 8.53 6.16 -4.85
CA PHE A 139 7.23 6.29 -4.18
C PHE A 139 6.38 7.52 -4.59
N SER A 140 5.31 7.39 -5.37
CA SER A 140 4.05 6.71 -5.01
C SER A 140 3.64 6.94 -3.55
N ALA A 141 3.16 8.16 -3.27
CA ALA A 141 2.30 8.43 -2.13
C ALA A 141 0.84 8.48 -2.62
N SER A 142 0.22 7.31 -2.68
CA SER A 142 -1.22 7.13 -2.46
C SER A 142 -1.34 6.56 -1.05
N ASP A 143 -2.35 6.79 -0.23
CA ASP A 143 -3.57 7.57 -0.29
C ASP A 143 -4.11 7.42 1.15
N THR A 144 -4.52 8.49 1.84
CA THR A 144 -5.64 8.37 2.79
C THR A 144 -6.34 9.71 2.88
N LEU A 145 -7.38 9.81 2.06
CA LEU A 145 -8.51 10.72 2.19
C LEU A 145 -9.04 10.79 3.64
N VAL A 146 -8.87 11.93 4.30
CA VAL A 146 -9.83 12.46 5.27
C VAL A 146 -9.90 13.99 5.10
N SER A 147 -11.06 14.43 4.62
CA SER A 147 -11.74 15.73 4.69
C SER A 147 -10.97 17.00 5.14
N PRO A 148 -11.13 18.14 4.42
CA PRO A 148 -10.49 19.41 4.75
C PRO A 148 -11.24 20.18 5.85
N PRO A 149 -10.55 20.74 6.87
CA PRO A 149 -11.02 21.97 7.50
C PRO A 149 -10.53 23.15 6.65
N VAL A 150 -11.51 23.86 6.10
CA VAL A 150 -11.39 25.18 5.48
C VAL A 150 -10.52 26.08 6.36
N THR A 151 -9.28 26.31 5.95
CA THR A 151 -8.49 27.41 6.51
C THR A 151 -8.74 28.62 5.64
N THR A 152 -9.74 29.37 6.06
CA THR A 152 -10.01 30.75 5.69
C THR A 152 -8.69 31.51 5.46
N LEU A 153 -8.43 31.84 4.18
CA LEU A 153 -7.46 32.86 3.79
C LEU A 153 -7.97 34.21 4.29
N LEU A 154 -7.71 34.49 5.56
CA LEU A 154 -7.81 35.84 6.12
C LEU A 154 -6.57 36.63 5.64
N PRO A 155 -6.75 37.76 4.94
CA PRO A 155 -5.64 38.68 4.68
C PRO A 155 -5.15 39.27 6.02
N PRO A 156 -3.85 39.56 6.17
CA PRO A 156 -3.34 40.20 7.38
C PRO A 156 -3.99 41.58 7.55
N SER A 157 -4.44 41.83 8.78
CA SER A 157 -5.13 43.01 9.27
C SER A 157 -4.62 44.34 8.72
N PHE A 158 -5.57 45.17 8.30
CA PHE A 158 -5.41 46.61 8.11
C PHE A 158 -4.87 47.27 9.39
N PRO A 159 -3.84 48.14 9.32
CA PRO A 159 -3.54 49.02 10.44
C PRO A 159 -4.62 50.11 10.53
N LEU A 160 -5.23 50.14 11.71
CA LEU A 160 -6.22 51.09 12.21
C LEU A 160 -5.77 52.54 11.98
N ALA A 161 -6.63 53.33 11.34
CA ALA A 161 -6.43 54.75 11.12
C ALA A 161 -6.53 55.55 12.43
N THR A 162 -5.39 56.00 12.96
CA THR A 162 -5.33 57.11 13.92
C THR A 162 -5.08 58.41 13.16
N LYS A 163 -6.13 59.24 13.05
CA LYS A 163 -6.03 60.63 12.60
C LYS A 163 -5.18 61.43 13.61
N SER A 164 -4.11 62.08 13.14
CA SER A 164 -3.99 63.55 13.04
C SER A 164 -2.52 63.98 13.07
N THR A 165 -2.23 65.03 12.28
CA THR A 165 -1.19 66.07 12.49
C THR A 165 -0.06 66.11 11.43
N THR A 166 -0.18 67.12 10.56
CA THR A 166 0.89 67.92 9.91
C THR A 166 1.49 67.47 8.56
N THR A 167 1.02 68.13 7.50
CA THR A 167 1.78 68.86 6.46
C THR A 167 2.95 68.16 5.74
N ALA A 168 2.79 67.99 4.42
CA ALA A 168 3.81 67.89 3.37
C ALA A 168 4.63 66.58 3.20
N VAL A 169 3.99 65.43 2.92
CA VAL A 169 4.66 64.25 2.32
C VAL A 169 3.71 63.45 1.39
N GLU A 170 2.96 64.12 0.50
CA GLU A 170 1.96 63.40 -0.32
C GLU A 170 2.48 62.71 -1.62
N PRO A 171 3.58 63.12 -2.30
CA PRO A 171 4.04 62.39 -3.50
C PRO A 171 4.93 61.18 -3.17
N ARG A 172 5.65 61.18 -2.04
CA ARG A 172 6.61 60.11 -1.70
C ARG A 172 5.95 58.85 -1.15
N LEU A 173 4.81 58.98 -0.45
CA LEU A 173 4.09 57.83 0.09
C LEU A 173 3.32 57.08 -1.01
N MET A 174 2.74 57.80 -1.99
CA MET A 174 2.14 57.19 -3.18
C MET A 174 3.18 56.51 -4.09
N GLN A 175 4.42 57.02 -4.13
CA GLN A 175 5.54 56.38 -4.82
C GLN A 175 5.99 55.10 -4.10
N HIS A 176 6.02 55.09 -2.77
CA HIS A 176 6.37 53.90 -1.99
C HIS A 176 5.34 52.77 -2.11
N SER A 177 4.03 53.08 -2.15
CA SER A 177 3.00 52.06 -2.41
C SER A 177 3.05 51.54 -3.85
N ASN A 178 3.33 52.41 -4.82
CA ASN A 178 3.57 52.03 -6.22
C ASN A 178 4.82 51.18 -6.41
N ALA A 179 5.87 51.41 -5.61
CA ALA A 179 7.09 50.60 -5.60
C ALA A 179 6.80 49.20 -5.06
N ARG A 180 6.14 49.09 -3.90
CA ARG A 180 5.71 47.79 -3.34
C ARG A 180 4.80 46.99 -4.26
N GLN A 181 3.90 47.67 -4.98
CA GLN A 181 3.03 47.00 -5.96
C GLN A 181 3.82 46.44 -7.14
N ARG A 182 4.89 47.13 -7.58
CA ARG A 182 5.79 46.61 -8.62
C ARG A 182 6.61 45.43 -8.11
N ASP A 183 7.11 45.49 -6.89
CA ASP A 183 7.89 44.39 -6.30
C ASP A 183 7.06 43.09 -6.19
N MET A 184 5.79 43.19 -5.78
CA MET A 184 4.88 42.04 -5.73
C MET A 184 4.53 41.53 -7.14
N ALA A 185 4.38 42.41 -8.12
CA ALA A 185 4.14 42.01 -9.50
C ALA A 185 5.34 41.26 -10.09
N ASP A 186 6.56 41.71 -9.78
CA ASP A 186 7.80 41.03 -10.17
C ASP A 186 7.96 39.69 -9.46
N GLU A 187 7.60 39.59 -8.18
CA GLU A 187 7.60 38.32 -7.45
C GLU A 187 6.57 37.33 -8.00
N LEU A 188 5.34 37.78 -8.30
CA LEU A 188 4.32 36.98 -8.96
C LEU A 188 4.75 36.54 -10.36
N PHE A 189 5.46 37.40 -11.10
CA PHE A 189 5.99 37.03 -12.41
C PHE A 189 7.08 35.95 -12.28
N ARG A 190 7.97 36.06 -11.30
CA ARG A 190 8.99 35.04 -11.01
C ARG A 190 8.35 33.72 -10.57
N MET A 191 7.37 33.77 -9.67
CA MET A 191 6.63 32.59 -9.21
C MET A 191 5.82 31.93 -10.32
N SER A 192 5.13 32.70 -11.17
CA SER A 192 4.36 32.15 -12.29
C SER A 192 5.27 31.53 -13.36
N THR A 193 6.45 32.10 -13.59
CA THR A 193 7.45 31.52 -14.47
C THR A 193 8.00 30.21 -13.90
N GLN A 194 8.21 30.14 -12.58
CA GLN A 194 8.59 28.90 -11.91
C GLN A 194 7.48 27.86 -11.94
N LEU A 195 6.23 28.25 -11.70
CA LEU A 195 5.07 27.38 -11.80
C LEU A 195 4.91 26.83 -13.21
N LYS A 196 5.15 27.65 -14.24
CA LYS A 196 5.14 27.23 -15.65
C LYS A 196 6.24 26.21 -15.93
N ARG A 197 7.46 26.42 -15.42
CA ARG A 197 8.55 25.44 -15.54
C ARG A 197 8.21 24.13 -14.82
N ASN A 198 7.64 24.21 -13.62
CA ASN A 198 7.18 23.04 -12.88
C ASN A 198 6.08 22.29 -13.66
N ALA A 199 5.13 22.99 -14.27
CA ALA A 199 4.07 22.38 -15.06
C ALA A 199 4.59 21.64 -16.30
N ILE A 200 5.58 22.21 -17.01
CA ILE A 200 6.22 21.55 -18.15
C ILE A 200 6.95 20.29 -17.69
N HIS A 201 7.73 20.39 -16.61
CA HIS A 201 8.44 19.25 -16.02
C HIS A 201 7.48 18.15 -15.54
N PHE A 202 6.34 18.51 -14.95
CA PHE A 202 5.30 17.54 -14.59
C PHE A 202 4.67 16.87 -15.82
N GLY A 203 4.52 17.58 -16.95
CA GLY A 203 4.06 16.99 -18.20
C GLY A 203 5.02 15.92 -18.74
N GLU A 204 6.32 16.20 -18.71
CA GLU A 204 7.36 15.24 -19.13
C GLU A 204 7.43 14.03 -18.20
N LEU A 205 7.32 14.24 -16.88
CA LEU A 205 7.24 13.16 -15.90
C LEU A 205 6.00 12.29 -16.11
N LEU A 206 4.83 12.90 -16.36
CA LEU A 206 3.60 12.14 -16.63
C LEU A 206 3.71 11.29 -17.91
N ALA A 207 4.33 11.82 -18.97
CA ALA A 207 4.55 11.05 -20.19
C ALA A 207 5.50 9.86 -19.95
N LYS A 208 6.56 10.06 -19.15
CA LYS A 208 7.47 8.99 -18.74
C LYS A 208 6.76 7.94 -17.87
N ASP A 209 5.95 8.39 -16.91
CA ASP A 209 5.20 7.53 -15.99
C ASP A 209 4.13 6.73 -16.74
N GLN A 210 3.47 7.31 -17.75
CA GLN A 210 2.56 6.58 -18.63
C GLN A 210 3.26 5.41 -19.33
N GLY A 211 4.49 5.62 -19.82
CA GLY A 211 5.28 4.55 -20.43
C GLY A 211 5.61 3.42 -19.44
N VAL A 212 5.93 3.76 -18.19
CA VAL A 212 6.15 2.77 -17.12
C VAL A 212 4.87 2.01 -16.81
N VAL A 213 3.72 2.69 -16.75
CA VAL A 213 2.42 2.04 -16.53
C VAL A 213 2.11 1.04 -17.63
N GLU A 214 2.26 1.40 -18.91
CA GLU A 214 2.03 0.49 -20.03
C GLU A 214 3.00 -0.71 -20.02
N GLU A 215 4.26 -0.51 -19.61
CA GLU A 215 5.22 -1.60 -19.44
C GLU A 215 4.83 -2.53 -18.28
N THR A 216 4.37 -1.96 -17.16
CA THR A 216 3.88 -2.74 -16.02
C THR A 216 2.62 -3.52 -16.36
N ASP A 217 1.70 -2.96 -17.15
CA ASP A 217 0.51 -3.66 -17.63
C ASP A 217 0.87 -4.86 -18.49
N LYS A 218 1.81 -4.69 -19.44
CA LYS A 218 2.31 -5.80 -20.27
C LYS A 218 2.98 -6.90 -19.42
N LYS A 219 3.77 -6.52 -18.43
CA LYS A 219 4.42 -7.47 -17.50
C LYS A 219 3.39 -8.17 -16.61
N LEU A 220 2.38 -7.45 -16.14
CA LEU A 220 1.29 -7.97 -15.33
C LEU A 220 0.45 -8.98 -16.11
N GLU A 221 0.09 -8.66 -17.36
CA GLU A 221 -0.66 -9.55 -18.24
C GLU A 221 0.13 -10.83 -18.56
N GLY A 222 1.43 -10.70 -18.84
CA GLY A 222 2.32 -11.85 -19.03
C GLY A 222 2.42 -12.74 -17.79
N ASN A 223 2.56 -12.14 -16.60
CA ASN A 223 2.61 -12.88 -15.34
C ASN A 223 1.27 -13.56 -15.02
N TYR A 224 0.16 -12.86 -15.24
CA TYR A 224 -1.19 -13.38 -15.06
C TYR A 224 -1.45 -14.58 -15.99
N GLY A 225 -1.04 -14.49 -17.25
CA GLY A 225 -1.11 -15.62 -18.19
C GLY A 225 -0.31 -16.84 -17.72
N TYR A 226 0.91 -16.63 -17.22
CA TYR A 226 1.72 -17.71 -16.64
C TYR A 226 1.06 -18.34 -15.41
N MET A 227 0.44 -17.52 -14.55
CA MET A 227 -0.32 -18.00 -13.39
C MET A 227 -1.54 -18.82 -13.80
N LEU A 228 -2.30 -18.38 -14.81
CA LEU A 228 -3.44 -19.15 -15.32
C LEU A 228 -3.01 -20.48 -15.93
N GLN A 229 -1.89 -20.50 -16.67
CA GLN A 229 -1.35 -21.71 -17.26
C GLN A 229 -0.88 -22.71 -16.19
N THR A 230 -0.21 -22.24 -15.14
CA THR A 230 0.17 -23.07 -14.00
C THR A 230 -1.05 -23.53 -13.19
N GLN A 231 -2.09 -22.71 -13.06
CA GLN A 231 -3.36 -23.09 -12.44
C GLN A 231 -4.07 -24.21 -13.25
N ALA A 232 -4.09 -24.10 -14.58
CA ALA A 232 -4.67 -25.13 -15.44
C ALA A 232 -3.91 -26.46 -15.31
N ARG A 233 -2.57 -26.41 -15.32
CA ARG A 233 -1.71 -27.60 -15.13
C ARG A 233 -1.87 -28.24 -13.75
N THR A 234 -1.91 -27.43 -12.69
CA THR A 234 -2.10 -27.95 -11.32
C THR A 234 -3.48 -28.55 -11.13
N LYS A 235 -4.53 -28.00 -11.77
CA LYS A 235 -5.87 -28.61 -11.80
C LYS A 235 -5.91 -29.95 -12.54
N GLN A 236 -5.19 -30.09 -13.65
CA GLN A 236 -5.12 -31.35 -14.39
C GLN A 236 -4.38 -32.45 -13.59
N LEU A 237 -3.30 -32.08 -12.90
CA LEU A 237 -2.56 -33.00 -12.04
C LEU A 237 -3.34 -33.35 -10.77
N SER A 238 -4.08 -32.40 -10.18
CA SER A 238 -4.88 -32.67 -8.99
C SER A 238 -6.07 -33.59 -9.29
N ALA A 239 -6.78 -33.38 -10.40
CA ALA A 239 -7.86 -34.26 -10.85
C ALA A 239 -7.37 -35.70 -11.11
N THR A 240 -6.19 -35.84 -11.69
CA THR A 240 -5.58 -37.15 -11.98
C THR A 240 -5.15 -37.86 -10.68
N SER A 241 -4.57 -37.12 -9.73
CA SER A 241 -4.13 -37.69 -8.43
C SER A 241 -5.30 -38.19 -7.58
N TRP A 242 -6.44 -37.48 -7.60
CA TRP A 242 -7.67 -37.90 -6.89
C TRP A 242 -8.26 -39.17 -7.51
N SER A 243 -8.29 -39.28 -8.84
CA SER A 243 -8.86 -40.46 -9.52
C SER A 243 -8.18 -41.77 -9.06
N SER A 244 -6.85 -41.75 -8.90
CA SER A 244 -6.08 -42.92 -8.47
C SER A 244 -6.37 -43.35 -7.02
N THR A 245 -6.59 -42.40 -6.11
CA THR A 245 -6.98 -42.71 -4.73
C THR A 245 -8.43 -43.19 -4.65
N TRP A 246 -9.33 -42.65 -5.47
CA TRP A 246 -10.72 -43.11 -5.53
C TRP A 246 -10.84 -44.56 -6.00
N MET A 247 -10.07 -44.96 -7.02
CA MET A 247 -9.98 -46.36 -7.46
C MET A 247 -9.53 -47.30 -6.33
N ARG A 248 -8.50 -46.91 -5.56
CA ARG A 248 -8.01 -47.71 -4.42
C ARG A 248 -9.06 -47.82 -3.31
N MET A 249 -9.78 -46.74 -3.02
CA MET A 249 -10.84 -46.74 -2.02
C MET A 249 -12.02 -47.63 -2.45
N LEU A 250 -12.34 -47.70 -3.75
CA LEU A 250 -13.39 -48.58 -4.28
C LEU A 250 -13.02 -50.07 -4.10
N ILE A 251 -11.77 -50.44 -4.36
CA ILE A 251 -11.30 -51.82 -4.14
C ILE A 251 -11.42 -52.21 -2.67
N ILE A 252 -10.99 -51.33 -1.74
CA ILE A 252 -11.11 -51.58 -0.29
C ILE A 252 -12.59 -51.72 0.10
N LEU A 253 -13.48 -50.87 -0.42
CA LEU A 253 -14.91 -50.92 -0.16
C LEU A 253 -15.53 -52.26 -0.58
N VAL A 254 -15.16 -52.78 -1.75
CA VAL A 254 -15.65 -54.07 -2.26
C VAL A 254 -15.22 -55.21 -1.34
N VAL A 255 -13.96 -55.23 -0.91
CA VAL A 255 -13.45 -56.27 0.02
C VAL A 255 -14.21 -56.22 1.34
N VAL A 256 -14.44 -55.03 1.90
CA VAL A 256 -15.22 -54.86 3.14
C VAL A 256 -16.67 -55.30 2.96
N SER A 257 -17.28 -55.00 1.81
CA SER A 257 -18.65 -55.42 1.50
C SER A 257 -18.77 -56.94 1.44
N VAL A 258 -17.88 -57.63 0.71
CA VAL A 258 -17.87 -59.10 0.64
C VAL A 258 -17.67 -59.72 2.02
N PHE A 259 -16.77 -59.16 2.83
CA PHE A 259 -16.54 -59.60 4.20
C PHE A 259 -17.80 -59.46 5.07
N MET A 260 -18.48 -58.32 5.01
CA MET A 260 -19.75 -58.10 5.72
C MET A 260 -20.83 -59.07 5.26
N PHE A 261 -20.95 -59.33 3.96
CA PHE A 261 -21.87 -60.33 3.43
C PHE A 261 -21.55 -61.73 3.97
N MET A 262 -20.28 -62.15 3.96
CA MET A 262 -19.89 -63.47 4.47
C MET A 262 -20.23 -63.63 5.96
N VAL A 263 -19.94 -62.60 6.78
CA VAL A 263 -20.31 -62.58 8.21
C VAL A 263 -21.83 -62.61 8.39
N PHE A 264 -22.57 -61.87 7.56
CA PHE A 264 -24.02 -61.87 7.57
C PHE A 264 -24.59 -63.25 7.26
N PHE A 265 -24.06 -63.95 6.24
CA PHE A 265 -24.45 -65.31 5.90
C PHE A 265 -24.14 -66.30 7.02
N MET A 266 -22.95 -66.26 7.62
CA MET A 266 -22.64 -67.12 8.78
C MET A 266 -23.57 -66.84 9.97
N ARG A 267 -23.86 -65.56 10.24
CA ARG A 267 -24.75 -65.15 11.34
C ARG A 267 -26.18 -65.61 11.13
N PHE A 268 -26.66 -65.56 9.90
CA PHE A 268 -28.04 -65.89 9.53
C PHE A 268 -28.26 -67.39 9.35
N SER A 269 -27.28 -68.10 8.78
CA SER A 269 -27.36 -69.56 8.56
C SER A 269 -27.00 -70.39 9.79
N GLY A 270 -26.36 -69.79 10.80
CA GLY A 270 -26.06 -70.42 12.10
C GLY A 270 -27.13 -70.19 13.18
N ARG A 271 -28.27 -69.59 12.83
CA ARG A 271 -29.49 -69.55 13.65
C ARG A 271 -30.52 -70.51 13.06
#